data_AF-A0A151S567-F1
#
_entry.id   AF-A0A151S567-F1
#
_cell.length_a   1.000
_cell.length_b   1.000
_cell.length_c   1.000
_cell.angle_alpha   90.00
_cell.angle_beta   90.00
_cell.angle_gamma   90.00
#
_symmetry.space_group_name_H-M   'P 1'
#
loop_
_entity.id
_entity.type
_entity.pdbx_description
1 polymer ?
#
loop_
_entity_poly.entity_id
_entity_poly.type
_entity_poly.pdbx_seq_one_letter_code
_entity_poly.pdbx_strand_id
1 'polypeptide(L)' 'SSTYQLNTQTLFTSLTSNVSSAEFLNATMGAFAFDTVRGLFMCRGNVSLESCQQCVVNATRRLLSECALASA' A
#
# COMPACT_ATOMS: atom_id res chain seq x y z
N SER A 1 -2.83 1.51 18.66
CA SER A 1 -2.47 2.22 17.42
C SER A 1 -1.07 2.76 17.60
N SER A 2 -0.09 2.23 16.88
CA SER A 2 1.31 2.71 16.89
C SER A 2 1.59 3.64 15.72
N THR A 3 2.67 4.43 15.79
CA THR A 3 3.12 5.25 14.66
C THR A 3 3.41 4.40 13.42
N TYR A 4 4.04 3.23 13.58
CA TYR A 4 4.18 2.23 12.52
C TYR A 4 2.84 1.81 11.89
N GLN A 5 1.81 1.57 12.70
CA GLN A 5 0.47 1.19 12.21
C GLN A 5 -0.17 2.32 11.39
N LEU A 6 -0.07 3.57 11.87
CA LEU A 6 -0.55 4.76 11.17
C LEU A 6 0.20 4.99 9.84
N ASN A 7 1.53 4.85 9.86
CA ASN A 7 2.36 4.99 8.66
C ASN A 7 2.03 3.90 7.63
N THR A 8 1.75 2.67 8.07
CA THR A 8 1.33 1.56 7.20
C THR A 8 -0.03 1.86 6.55
N GLN A 9 -1.01 2.34 7.32
CA GLN A 9 -2.33 2.70 6.78
C GLN A 9 -2.24 3.89 5.81
N THR A 10 -1.39 4.87 6.12
CA THR A 10 -1.12 6.03 5.25
C THR A 10 -0.44 5.61 3.96
N LEU A 11 0.54 4.69 4.03
CA LEU A 11 1.21 4.13 2.86
C LEU A 11 0.19 3.45 1.93
N PHE A 12 -0.69 2.61 2.48
CA PHE A 12 -1.73 1.92 1.71
C PHE A 12 -2.72 2.89 1.07
N THR A 13 -3.10 3.95 1.76
CA THR A 13 -3.94 5.02 1.19
C THR A 13 -3.23 5.71 0.03
N SER A 14 -1.95 6.03 0.18
CA SER A 14 -1.13 6.67 -0.87
C SER A 14 -0.95 5.77 -2.09
N LEU A 15 -0.69 4.48 -1.90
CA LEU A 15 -0.55 3.53 -3.00
C LEU A 15 -1.88 3.35 -3.75
N THR A 16 -3.00 3.17 -3.04
CA THR A 16 -4.32 2.94 -3.66
C THR A 16 -4.90 4.17 -4.35
N SER A 17 -4.59 5.40 -3.89
CA SER A 17 -5.05 6.64 -4.53
C SER A 17 -4.31 6.98 -5.82
N ASN A 18 -3.08 6.47 -6.01
CA ASN A 18 -2.24 6.76 -7.16
C ASN A 18 -2.25 5.67 -8.23
N VAL A 19 -3.02 4.59 -8.07
CA VAL A 19 -3.08 3.52 -9.09
C VAL A 19 -3.72 4.01 -10.38
N SER A 20 -4.56 5.05 -10.32
CA SER A 20 -5.20 5.63 -11.51
C SER A 20 -4.26 6.45 -12.40
N SER A 21 -2.98 6.62 -12.03
CA SER A 21 -2.01 7.43 -12.78
C SER A 21 -0.73 6.69 -13.15
N ALA A 22 -0.48 5.49 -12.60
CA ALA A 22 0.75 4.75 -12.86
C ALA A 22 0.55 3.22 -12.78
N GLU A 23 1.28 2.48 -13.61
CA GLU A 23 1.35 1.01 -13.54
C GLU A 23 2.31 0.52 -12.45
N PHE A 24 3.12 1.41 -11.88
CA PHE A 24 4.05 1.13 -10.80
C PHE A 24 4.26 2.37 -9.96
N LEU A 25 4.30 2.21 -8.64
CA LEU A 25 4.63 3.29 -7.71
C LEU A 25 5.30 2.71 -6.47
N ASN A 26 6.28 3.43 -5.93
CA ASN A 26 6.80 3.21 -4.59
C ASN A 26 6.43 4.39 -3.68
N ALA A 27 6.30 4.11 -2.38
CA ALA A 27 6.02 5.10 -1.38
C ALA A 27 6.79 4.77 -0.09
N THR A 28 7.05 5.80 0.71
CA THR A 28 7.68 5.67 2.03
C THR A 28 6.94 6.59 2.99
N MET A 29 6.62 6.09 4.19
CA MET A 29 5.99 6.85 5.27
C MET A 29 6.87 6.80 6.52
N GLY A 30 6.95 7.92 7.24
CA GLY A 30 7.78 8.08 8.44
C GLY A 30 9.18 8.64 8.16
N ALA A 31 9.75 9.31 9.16
CA ALA A 31 11.04 10.00 9.06
C ALA A 31 12.17 9.33 9.86
N PHE A 32 11.82 8.52 10.88
CA PHE A 32 12.77 7.88 11.80
C PHE A 32 12.60 6.36 11.78
N ALA A 33 13.72 5.63 11.89
CA ALA A 33 13.87 4.25 11.42
C ALA A 33 12.84 3.25 11.96
N PHE A 34 12.42 3.35 13.22
CA PHE A 34 11.53 2.36 13.85
C PHE A 34 10.09 2.40 13.32
N ASP A 35 9.65 3.54 12.79
CA ASP A 35 8.30 3.73 12.27
C ASP A 35 8.27 3.87 10.75
N THR A 36 9.42 3.79 10.07
CA THR A 36 9.49 3.91 8.62
C THR A 36 8.87 2.69 7.95
N VAL A 37 7.91 2.93 7.06
CA VAL A 37 7.26 1.89 6.25
C VAL A 37 7.53 2.19 4.80
N ARG A 38 8.02 1.20 4.06
CA ARG A 38 8.25 1.27 2.61
C ARG A 38 7.38 0.25 1.92
N GLY A 39 6.87 0.60 0.75
CA GLY A 39 6.12 -0.34 -0.08
C GLY A 39 5.96 0.17 -1.49
N LEU A 40 5.40 -0.70 -2.33
CA LEU A 40 5.16 -0.44 -3.74
C LEU A 40 3.95 -1.24 -4.22
N PHE A 41 3.38 -0.83 -5.35
CA PHE A 41 2.52 -1.69 -6.16
C PHE A 41 3.09 -1.80 -7.57
N MET A 42 2.75 -2.90 -8.24
CA MET A 42 3.08 -3.11 -9.65
C MET A 42 1.88 -3.78 -10.33
N CYS A 43 1.37 -3.13 -11.37
CA CYS A 43 0.36 -3.66 -12.27
C CYS A 43 1.00 -4.67 -13.23
N ARG A 44 0.18 -5.60 -13.69
CA ARG A 44 0.55 -6.49 -14.79
C ARG A 44 0.38 -5.74 -16.12
N GLY A 45 1.39 -5.74 -17.00
CA GLY A 45 1.39 -4.92 -18.24
C GLY A 45 0.41 -5.31 -19.35
N ASN A 46 -0.62 -6.12 -19.08
CA ASN A 46 -1.65 -6.50 -20.04
C ASN A 46 -3.06 -6.45 -19.46
N VAL A 47 -3.27 -5.66 -18.40
CA VAL A 47 -4.60 -5.40 -17.83
C VAL A 47 -4.91 -3.91 -17.92
N SER A 48 -6.20 -3.56 -17.90
CA SER A 48 -6.58 -2.14 -17.85
C SER A 48 -6.17 -1.51 -16.52
N LEU A 49 -5.96 -0.20 -16.52
CA LEU A 49 -5.61 0.55 -15.32
C LEU A 49 -6.67 0.43 -14.23
N GLU A 50 -7.95 0.40 -14.62
CA GLU A 50 -9.08 0.15 -13.72
C GLU A 50 -9.00 -1.24 -13.06
N SER A 51 -8.69 -2.28 -13.84
CA SER A 51 -8.51 -3.64 -13.31
C SER A 51 -7.33 -3.68 -12.35
N CYS A 52 -6.24 -2.97 -12.65
CA CYS A 52 -5.12 -2.86 -11.72
C CYS A 52 -5.52 -2.13 -10.44
N GLN A 53 -6.24 -1.01 -10.53
CA GLN A 53 -6.72 -0.26 -9.37
C GLN A 53 -7.55 -1.12 -8.43
N GLN A 54 -8.51 -1.88 -8.97
CA GLN A 54 -9.30 -2.82 -8.18
C GLN A 54 -8.42 -3.91 -7.54
N CYS A 55 -7.44 -4.44 -8.29
CA CYS A 55 -6.50 -5.42 -7.78
C CYS A 55 -5.69 -4.88 -6.59
N VAL A 56 -5.11 -3.69 -6.70
CA VAL A 56 -4.30 -3.07 -5.64
C VAL A 56 -5.15 -2.73 -4.41
N VAL A 57 -6.38 -2.25 -4.60
CA VAL A 57 -7.33 -2.00 -3.49
C VAL A 57 -7.67 -3.29 -2.76
N ASN A 58 -7.96 -4.37 -3.49
CA ASN A 58 -8.28 -5.66 -2.87
C ASN A 58 -7.06 -6.29 -2.19
N ALA A 59 -5.88 -6.23 -2.81
CA ALA A 59 -4.63 -6.71 -2.21
C ALA A 59 -4.35 -5.99 -0.89
N THR A 60 -4.52 -4.67 -0.85
CA THR A 60 -4.37 -3.86 0.36
C THR A 60 -5.32 -4.30 1.49
N ARG A 61 -6.61 -4.54 1.18
CA ARG A 61 -7.59 -5.03 2.16
C ARG A 61 -7.20 -6.41 2.69
N ARG A 62 -6.75 -7.31 1.80
CA ARG A 62 -6.29 -8.65 2.17
C ARG A 62 -5.05 -8.60 3.06
N LEU A 63 -4.08 -7.75 2.75
CA LEU A 63 -2.91 -7.56 3.60
C LEU A 63 -3.31 -7.10 5.02
N LEU A 64 -4.26 -6.18 5.13
CA LEU A 64 -4.76 -5.70 6.43
C LEU A 64 -5.46 -6.80 7.24
N SER A 65 -6.15 -7.74 6.58
CA SER A 65 -6.85 -8.84 7.26
C SER A 65 -5.99 -10.07 7.52
N GLU A 66 -5.15 -10.46 6.55
CA GLU A 66 -4.42 -11.73 6.55
C GLU A 66 -3.05 -11.61 7.25
N CYS A 67 -2.40 -10.46 7.16
CA CYS A 67 -1.08 -10.25 7.77
C CYS A 67 -1.13 -9.62 9.16
N ALA A 68 -2.34 -9.47 9.73
CA ALA A 68 -2.63 -8.90 11.05
C ALA A 68 -1.60 -7.85 11.46
N LEU A 69 -1.63 -6.65 10.85
CA LEU A 69 -0.76 -5.48 11.11
C LEU A 69 0.10 -5.68 12.36
N ALA A 70 1.25 -6.35 12.20
CA ALA A 70 1.96 -7.10 13.24
C ALA A 70 1.56 -6.66 14.65
N SER A 71 0.70 -7.44 15.31
CA SER A 71 0.27 -7.16 16.67
C SER A 71 1.48 -7.14 17.60
N ALA A 72 1.82 -5.93 18.05
CA ALA A 72 2.64 -5.53 19.20
C ALA A 72 4.01 -6.22 19.36
#